data_AF-A0A3A0UT25-F1
#
_entry.id   AF-A0A3A0UT25-F1
#
_cell.length_a   1.000
_cell.length_b   1.000
_cell.length_c   1.000
_cell.angle_alpha   90.00
_cell.angle_beta   90.00
_cell.angle_gamma   90.00
#
_symmetry.space_group_name_H-M   'P 1'
#
loop_
_entity.id
_entity.type
_entity.pdbx_description
1 polymer ?
#
loop_
_entity_poly.entity_id
_entity_poly.type
_entity_poly.pdbx_seq_one_letter_code
_entity_poly.pdbx_strand_id
1 'polypeptide(L)'
;RSITRKIRNNGVLKAGFTDEKSEIDSMIAKLQSVELPRNEVTTVSTKSPYVSTGYGPSVVLVDFGKKQNIVRELNARGCNVTVVPYDTSAEAIIRMSPDGVMLSNGPGDPEEVHVAVEMIKGILGKIPFFGICLGHQLFALSQGATSFKMKFGHRGANHPVKDLKTGKIALTSQNHGYAIDKASLKNTDLE
;
A
#
# COMPACT_ATOMS: atom_id res chain seq x y z
N ARG A 1 -10.83 -24.87 3.28
CA ARG A 1 -12.23 -24.36 3.38
C ARG A 1 -12.64 -23.95 4.80
N SER A 2 -12.37 -24.74 5.86
CA SER A 2 -12.78 -24.40 7.24
C SER A 2 -12.18 -23.07 7.75
N ILE A 3 -10.86 -22.89 7.62
CA ILE A 3 -10.15 -21.66 8.02
C ILE A 3 -10.72 -20.42 7.32
N THR A 4 -10.95 -20.50 6.01
CA THR A 4 -11.56 -19.42 5.21
C THR A 4 -12.92 -18.99 5.76
N ARG A 5 -13.77 -19.95 6.15
CA ARG A 5 -15.09 -19.64 6.78
C ARG A 5 -14.92 -18.97 8.13
N LYS A 6 -13.98 -19.43 8.96
CA LYS A 6 -13.69 -18.82 10.26
C LYS A 6 -13.24 -17.36 10.12
N ILE A 7 -12.32 -17.07 9.20
CA ILE A 7 -11.85 -15.71 8.93
C ILE A 7 -12.99 -14.83 8.38
N ARG A 8 -13.79 -15.35 7.44
CA ARG A 8 -14.93 -14.58 6.90
C ARG A 8 -15.96 -14.21 7.97
N ASN A 9 -16.21 -15.13 8.91
CA ASN A 9 -17.21 -14.95 9.95
C ASN A 9 -16.71 -14.05 11.09
N ASN A 10 -15.46 -14.24 11.55
CA ASN A 10 -14.91 -13.58 12.74
C ASN A 10 -13.95 -12.42 12.42
N GLY A 11 -13.57 -12.24 11.16
CA GLY A 11 -12.54 -11.29 10.74
C GLY A 11 -11.13 -11.88 10.73
N VAL A 12 -10.13 -11.01 10.56
CA VAL A 12 -8.70 -11.41 10.59
C VAL A 12 -8.35 -12.00 11.97
N LEU A 13 -7.76 -13.19 11.97
CA LEU A 13 -7.37 -13.93 13.18
C LEU A 13 -5.85 -14.06 13.24
N LYS A 14 -5.27 -13.94 14.44
CA LYS A 14 -3.89 -14.36 14.70
C LYS A 14 -3.80 -15.89 14.62
N ALA A 15 -2.70 -16.40 14.12
CA ALA A 15 -2.45 -17.83 13.97
C ALA A 15 -0.99 -18.14 14.22
N GLY A 16 -0.71 -19.36 14.65
CA GLY A 16 0.63 -19.92 14.78
C GLY A 16 0.64 -21.36 14.29
N PHE A 17 1.84 -21.88 14.02
CA PHE A 17 2.08 -23.25 13.58
C PHE A 17 3.12 -23.86 14.51
N THR A 18 2.83 -25.06 15.02
CA THR A 18 3.76 -25.91 15.77
C THR A 18 3.58 -27.34 15.31
N ASP A 19 4.67 -28.09 15.26
CA ASP A 19 4.74 -29.54 15.08
C ASP A 19 4.62 -30.31 16.42
N GLU A 20 4.75 -29.60 17.55
CA GLU A 20 4.63 -30.17 18.88
C GLU A 20 3.24 -29.93 19.49
N LYS A 21 2.51 -31.02 19.75
CA LYS A 21 1.19 -30.95 20.38
C LYS A 21 1.23 -30.31 21.78
N SER A 22 2.33 -30.49 22.51
CA SER A 22 2.56 -29.91 23.84
C SER A 22 2.59 -28.37 23.84
N GLU A 23 2.89 -27.73 22.72
CA GLU A 23 3.03 -26.28 22.63
C GLU A 23 1.73 -25.55 22.24
N ILE A 24 0.66 -26.27 21.92
CA ILE A 24 -0.57 -25.66 21.40
C ILE A 24 -1.16 -24.64 22.40
N ASP A 25 -1.29 -25.01 23.67
CA ASP A 25 -1.93 -24.15 24.67
C ASP A 25 -1.07 -22.92 25.00
N SER A 26 0.26 -23.10 25.10
CA SER A 26 1.19 -21.99 25.32
C SER A 26 1.22 -21.03 24.13
N MET A 27 1.14 -21.55 22.90
CA MET A 27 1.02 -20.75 21.68
C MET A 27 -0.28 -19.96 21.64
N ILE A 28 -1.41 -20.56 22.00
CA ILE A 28 -2.70 -19.85 22.06
C ILE A 28 -2.62 -18.70 23.07
N ALA A 29 -2.09 -18.94 24.28
CA ALA A 29 -1.91 -17.91 25.29
C ALA A 29 -1.02 -16.75 24.78
N LYS A 30 0.08 -17.08 24.09
CA LYS A 30 0.96 -16.08 23.47
C LYS A 30 0.25 -15.28 22.38
N LEU A 31 -0.54 -15.91 21.51
CA LEU A 31 -1.26 -15.21 20.44
C LEU A 31 -2.33 -14.25 20.97
N GLN A 32 -2.93 -14.54 22.13
CA GLN A 32 -3.89 -13.66 22.77
C GLN A 32 -3.25 -12.38 23.30
N SER A 33 -2.03 -12.45 23.83
CA SER A 33 -1.33 -11.31 24.43
C SER A 33 -0.41 -10.55 23.46
N VAL A 34 0.07 -11.18 22.38
CA VAL A 34 1.05 -10.56 21.49
C VAL A 34 0.47 -9.34 20.77
N GLU A 35 1.15 -8.20 20.86
CA GLU A 35 0.89 -7.08 19.96
C GLU A 35 1.74 -7.25 18.70
N LEU A 36 1.11 -7.11 17.53
CA LEU A 36 1.83 -7.20 16.27
C LEU A 36 2.48 -5.84 15.96
N PRO A 37 3.73 -5.83 15.46
CA PRO A 37 4.39 -4.59 15.06
C PRO A 37 3.58 -3.85 13.99
N ARG A 38 3.66 -2.51 14.00
CA ARG A 38 3.01 -1.59 13.04
C ARG A 38 4.00 -0.86 12.13
N ASN A 39 5.25 -1.34 12.10
CA ASN A 39 6.34 -0.75 11.34
C ASN A 39 6.65 -1.55 10.05
N GLU A 40 5.65 -2.23 9.48
CA GLU A 40 5.86 -3.18 8.39
C GLU A 40 6.52 -2.50 7.19
N VAL A 41 6.09 -1.29 6.82
CA VAL A 41 6.70 -0.50 5.73
C VAL A 41 8.19 -0.27 5.96
N THR A 42 8.59 0.12 7.17
CA THR A 42 10.00 0.32 7.55
C THR A 42 10.82 -0.96 7.37
N THR A 43 10.23 -2.13 7.64
CA THR A 43 10.91 -3.42 7.50
C THR A 43 11.11 -3.85 6.05
N VAL A 44 10.21 -3.45 5.14
CA VAL A 44 10.22 -3.94 3.74
C VAL A 44 10.73 -2.93 2.71
N SER A 45 10.74 -1.62 3.03
CA SER A 45 11.29 -0.59 2.14
C SER A 45 12.77 -0.83 1.85
N THR A 46 13.18 -0.50 0.63
CA THR A 46 14.61 -0.37 0.30
C THR A 46 15.34 0.56 1.27
N LYS A 47 16.62 0.27 1.53
CA LYS A 47 17.49 1.04 2.44
C LYS A 47 18.28 2.13 1.73
N SER A 48 18.59 1.91 0.46
CA SER A 48 19.25 2.89 -0.38
C SER A 48 18.50 3.05 -1.70
N PRO A 49 18.53 4.25 -2.31
CA PRO A 49 17.99 4.44 -3.64
C PRO A 49 18.74 3.60 -4.68
N TYR A 50 18.02 3.18 -5.72
CA TYR A 50 18.63 2.53 -6.88
C TYR A 50 17.81 2.80 -8.15
N VAL A 51 18.44 2.60 -9.30
CA VAL A 51 17.84 2.87 -10.60
C VAL A 51 17.53 1.55 -11.31
N SER A 52 16.36 1.48 -11.92
CA SER A 52 15.97 0.46 -12.89
C SER A 52 15.79 1.15 -14.23
N THR A 53 16.76 0.95 -15.12
CA THR A 53 16.95 1.77 -16.31
C THR A 53 15.81 1.62 -17.31
N GLY A 54 15.39 2.78 -17.83
CA GLY A 54 14.55 2.93 -19.01
C GLY A 54 15.14 4.00 -19.91
N TYR A 55 14.46 4.35 -21.00
CA TYR A 55 14.93 5.31 -22.00
C TYR A 55 13.99 6.51 -22.19
N GLY A 56 12.88 6.54 -21.45
CA GLY A 56 11.83 7.55 -21.49
C GLY A 56 11.74 8.34 -20.18
N PRO A 57 10.52 8.77 -19.78
CA PRO A 57 10.32 9.67 -18.65
C PRO A 57 10.94 9.16 -17.34
N SER A 58 11.51 10.08 -16.56
CA SER A 58 12.05 9.83 -15.23
C SER A 58 10.92 9.69 -14.21
N VAL A 59 10.82 8.53 -13.56
CA VAL A 59 9.81 8.26 -12.53
C VAL A 59 10.49 7.92 -11.22
N VAL A 60 10.17 8.67 -10.16
CA VAL A 60 10.56 8.31 -8.81
C VAL A 60 9.50 7.37 -8.22
N LEU A 61 9.90 6.17 -7.81
CA LEU A 61 9.01 5.22 -7.13
C LEU A 61 9.34 5.18 -5.64
N VAL A 62 8.40 5.59 -4.81
CA VAL A 62 8.52 5.52 -3.35
C VAL A 62 8.16 4.12 -2.86
N ASP A 63 9.14 3.42 -2.28
CA ASP A 63 9.05 2.01 -1.92
C ASP A 63 8.41 1.80 -0.56
N PHE A 64 7.10 1.53 -0.54
CA PHE A 64 6.38 1.16 0.68
C PHE A 64 6.36 -0.35 0.93
N GLY A 65 7.16 -1.15 0.19
CA GLY A 65 7.01 -2.60 0.08
C GLY A 65 6.56 -3.01 -1.32
N LYS A 66 7.13 -2.37 -2.33
CA LYS A 66 6.71 -2.48 -3.73
C LYS A 66 6.81 -3.91 -4.24
N LYS A 67 5.86 -4.28 -5.09
CA LYS A 67 6.01 -5.44 -5.97
C LYS A 67 6.98 -5.10 -7.10
N GLN A 68 7.90 -6.02 -7.41
CA GLN A 68 8.81 -5.86 -8.55
C GLN A 68 8.10 -5.65 -9.89
N ASN A 69 6.86 -6.16 -10.01
CA ASN A 69 6.08 -5.96 -11.22
C ASN A 69 5.73 -4.49 -11.49
N ILE A 70 5.61 -3.64 -10.48
CA ILE A 70 5.34 -2.20 -10.71
C ILE A 70 6.51 -1.56 -11.46
N VAL A 71 7.74 -1.86 -11.05
CA VAL A 71 8.96 -1.40 -11.74
C VAL A 71 9.03 -1.96 -13.16
N ARG A 72 8.78 -3.27 -13.34
CA ARG A 72 8.77 -3.90 -14.66
C ARG A 72 7.75 -3.27 -15.61
N GLU A 73 6.53 -3.01 -15.14
CA GLU A 73 5.48 -2.38 -15.94
C GLU A 73 5.82 -0.93 -16.32
N LEU A 74 6.46 -0.18 -15.43
CA LEU A 74 6.96 1.17 -15.73
C LEU A 74 8.07 1.12 -16.78
N ASN A 75 9.08 0.26 -16.60
CA ASN A 75 10.17 0.10 -17.58
C ASN A 75 9.66 -0.40 -18.94
N ALA A 76 8.66 -1.29 -18.97
CA ALA A 76 8.02 -1.74 -20.21
C ALA A 76 7.30 -0.60 -20.97
N ARG A 77 6.94 0.48 -20.28
CA ARG A 77 6.42 1.73 -20.87
C ARG A 77 7.51 2.76 -21.14
N GLY A 78 8.79 2.36 -21.01
CA GLY A 78 9.97 3.18 -21.26
C GLY A 78 10.44 4.00 -20.06
N CYS A 79 9.71 4.07 -18.94
CA CYS A 79 10.10 4.92 -17.82
C CYS A 79 11.47 4.53 -17.25
N ASN A 80 12.32 5.52 -17.00
CA ASN A 80 13.53 5.37 -16.20
C ASN A 80 13.17 5.50 -14.72
N VAL A 81 13.27 4.41 -13.95
CA VAL A 81 12.69 4.36 -12.59
C VAL A 81 13.78 4.48 -11.54
N THR A 82 13.70 5.54 -10.72
CA THR A 82 14.51 5.67 -9.50
C THR A 82 13.67 5.24 -8.32
N VAL A 83 14.01 4.10 -7.72
CA VAL A 83 13.35 3.61 -6.51
C VAL A 83 14.00 4.28 -5.30
N VAL A 84 13.17 4.84 -4.41
CA VAL A 84 13.64 5.54 -3.20
C VAL A 84 12.97 4.94 -1.94
N PRO A 85 13.63 5.00 -0.76
CA PRO A 85 13.05 4.59 0.50
C PRO A 85 11.71 5.28 0.82
N TYR A 86 10.86 4.62 1.60
CA TYR A 86 9.53 5.11 2.01
C TYR A 86 9.51 6.49 2.69
N ASP A 87 10.61 6.87 3.33
CA ASP A 87 10.81 8.08 4.12
C ASP A 87 11.56 9.19 3.36
N THR A 88 11.72 9.05 2.04
CA THR A 88 12.34 10.08 1.20
C THR A 88 11.50 11.35 1.20
N SER A 89 12.09 12.49 1.54
CA SER A 89 11.36 13.76 1.66
C SER A 89 10.87 14.33 0.32
N ALA A 90 9.85 15.17 0.35
CA ALA A 90 9.34 15.85 -0.85
C ALA A 90 10.42 16.69 -1.54
N GLU A 91 11.25 17.38 -0.77
CA GLU A 91 12.35 18.20 -1.28
C GLU A 91 13.39 17.33 -2.00
N ALA A 92 13.69 16.15 -1.45
CA ALA A 92 14.61 15.21 -2.08
C ALA A 92 14.05 14.69 -3.42
N ILE A 93 12.76 14.36 -3.47
CA ILE A 93 12.08 13.94 -4.71
C ILE A 93 12.07 15.07 -5.73
N ILE A 94 11.71 16.29 -5.34
CA ILE A 94 11.66 17.45 -6.23
C ILE A 94 13.05 17.76 -6.81
N ARG A 95 14.12 17.65 -6.02
CA ARG A 95 15.51 17.83 -6.50
C ARG A 95 15.94 16.82 -7.56
N MET A 96 15.27 15.67 -7.65
CA MET A 96 15.52 14.70 -8.72
C MET A 96 14.88 15.11 -10.06
N SER A 97 14.07 16.18 -10.07
CA SER A 97 13.32 16.67 -11.24
C SER A 97 12.61 15.56 -12.02
N PRO A 98 11.81 14.69 -11.37
CA PRO A 98 11.16 13.59 -12.06
C PRO A 98 9.97 14.09 -12.89
N ASP A 99 9.68 13.38 -13.98
CA ASP A 99 8.48 13.58 -14.78
C ASP A 99 7.22 13.06 -14.06
N GLY A 100 7.38 12.16 -13.08
CA GLY A 100 6.28 11.68 -12.25
C GLY A 100 6.72 10.90 -11.02
N VAL A 101 5.78 10.71 -10.07
CA VAL A 101 5.99 9.91 -8.85
C VAL A 101 5.05 8.71 -8.82
N MET A 102 5.59 7.51 -8.56
CA MET A 102 4.81 6.30 -8.30
C MET A 102 4.80 6.01 -6.81
N LEU A 103 3.61 6.06 -6.19
CA LEU A 103 3.38 5.65 -4.82
C LEU A 103 3.01 4.16 -4.82
N SER A 104 3.94 3.30 -4.38
CA SER A 104 3.80 1.86 -4.52
C SER A 104 2.77 1.24 -3.56
N ASN A 105 2.54 -0.07 -3.72
CA ASN A 105 1.84 -0.86 -2.71
C ASN A 105 2.71 -1.05 -1.46
N GLY A 106 2.09 -1.48 -0.36
CA GLY A 106 2.81 -1.89 0.84
C GLY A 106 1.95 -2.66 1.83
N PRO A 107 2.56 -3.21 2.88
CA PRO A 107 1.88 -3.84 4.01
C PRO A 107 1.42 -2.80 5.03
N GLY A 108 0.76 -3.28 6.08
CA GLY A 108 0.47 -2.49 7.27
C GLY A 108 -0.74 -1.57 7.15
N ASP A 109 -0.86 -0.72 8.15
CA ASP A 109 -1.90 0.30 8.31
C ASP A 109 -1.43 1.62 7.67
N PRO A 110 -2.20 2.21 6.72
CA PRO A 110 -1.80 3.48 6.11
C PRO A 110 -1.68 4.63 7.12
N GLU A 111 -2.37 4.57 8.26
CA GLU A 111 -2.31 5.62 9.28
C GLU A 111 -0.98 5.63 10.04
N GLU A 112 -0.18 4.56 9.98
CA GLU A 112 1.12 4.47 10.67
C GLU A 112 2.27 5.03 9.81
N VAL A 113 2.01 5.43 8.56
CA VAL A 113 3.04 5.88 7.59
C VAL A 113 3.01 7.41 7.44
N HIS A 114 3.04 8.14 8.55
CA HIS A 114 2.89 9.60 8.59
C HIS A 114 3.90 10.36 7.69
N VAL A 115 5.15 9.88 7.62
CA VAL A 115 6.21 10.51 6.81
C VAL A 115 5.84 10.58 5.33
N ALA A 116 5.12 9.57 4.83
CA ALA A 116 4.68 9.52 3.44
C ALA A 116 3.54 10.51 3.18
N VAL A 117 2.63 10.69 4.15
CA VAL A 117 1.54 11.67 4.05
C VAL A 117 2.08 13.09 3.88
N GLU A 118 3.08 13.46 4.70
CA GLU A 118 3.72 14.78 4.60
C GLU A 118 4.51 14.94 3.29
N MET A 119 5.22 13.90 2.85
CA MET A 119 5.88 13.90 1.54
C MET A 119 4.87 14.12 0.40
N ILE A 120 3.73 13.43 0.41
CA ILE A 120 2.71 13.55 -0.65
C ILE A 120 2.15 14.98 -0.69
N LYS A 121 1.84 15.58 0.47
CA LYS A 121 1.45 17.00 0.54
C LYS A 121 2.51 17.92 -0.07
N GLY A 122 3.78 17.64 0.16
CA GLY A 122 4.90 18.42 -0.35
C GLY A 122 5.07 18.38 -1.88
N ILE A 123 4.65 17.30 -2.55
CA ILE A 123 4.74 17.16 -4.02
C ILE A 123 3.42 17.48 -4.75
N LEU A 124 2.31 17.59 -4.02
CA LEU A 124 0.98 17.86 -4.58
C LEU A 124 0.97 19.19 -5.37
N GLY A 125 0.39 19.16 -6.57
CA GLY A 125 0.33 20.31 -7.46
C GLY A 125 1.67 20.68 -8.14
N LYS A 126 2.75 19.96 -7.85
CA LYS A 126 4.09 20.22 -8.42
C LYS A 126 4.53 19.14 -9.41
N ILE A 127 4.24 17.88 -9.11
CA ILE A 127 4.65 16.72 -9.91
C ILE A 127 3.45 15.78 -10.05
N PRO A 128 3.14 15.26 -11.25
CA PRO A 128 2.08 14.26 -11.38
C PRO A 128 2.47 12.97 -10.66
N PHE A 129 1.51 12.32 -10.01
CA PHE A 129 1.77 11.06 -9.32
C PHE A 129 0.65 10.05 -9.55
N PHE A 130 0.97 8.78 -9.31
CA PHE A 130 0.03 7.68 -9.37
C PHE A 130 0.23 6.74 -8.18
N GLY A 131 -0.86 6.40 -7.49
CA GLY A 131 -0.82 5.59 -6.27
C GLY A 131 -1.53 4.25 -6.42
N ILE A 132 -0.89 3.18 -5.92
CA ILE A 132 -1.40 1.80 -5.98
C ILE A 132 -1.56 1.26 -4.56
N CYS A 133 -2.75 0.73 -4.22
CA CYS A 133 -3.02 0.10 -2.93
C CYS A 133 -2.70 1.05 -1.75
N LEU A 134 -1.61 0.80 -1.01
CA LEU A 134 -1.16 1.69 0.06
C LEU A 134 -0.88 3.11 -0.46
N GLY A 135 -0.25 3.27 -1.62
CA GLY A 135 -0.04 4.59 -2.22
C GLY A 135 -1.34 5.34 -2.52
N HIS A 136 -2.41 4.65 -2.91
CA HIS A 136 -3.75 5.24 -3.05
C HIS A 136 -4.31 5.69 -1.69
N GLN A 137 -4.14 4.87 -0.66
CA GLN A 137 -4.62 5.18 0.69
C GLN A 137 -3.88 6.38 1.29
N LEU A 138 -2.55 6.43 1.17
CA LEU A 138 -1.73 7.52 1.66
C LEU A 138 -2.06 8.85 0.99
N PHE A 139 -2.36 8.83 -0.31
CA PHE A 139 -2.85 10.03 -0.99
C PHE A 139 -4.20 10.48 -0.44
N ALA A 140 -5.15 9.56 -0.23
CA ALA A 140 -6.43 9.94 0.35
C ALA A 140 -6.28 10.54 1.76
N LEU A 141 -5.45 9.93 2.60
CA LEU A 141 -5.10 10.46 3.93
C LEU A 141 -4.44 11.84 3.86
N SER A 142 -3.60 12.08 2.85
CA SER A 142 -2.95 13.38 2.66
C SER A 142 -3.92 14.51 2.32
N GLN A 143 -5.12 14.17 1.83
CA GLN A 143 -6.21 15.12 1.57
C GLN A 143 -7.23 15.19 2.71
N GLY A 144 -6.97 14.55 3.86
CA GLY A 144 -7.87 14.57 5.02
C GLY A 144 -8.97 13.52 5.01
N ALA A 145 -8.93 12.54 4.10
CA ALA A 145 -9.77 11.35 4.22
C ALA A 145 -9.32 10.49 5.41
N THR A 146 -10.17 9.56 5.83
CA THR A 146 -9.85 8.57 6.87
C THR A 146 -9.83 7.16 6.28
N SER A 147 -9.13 6.26 6.96
CA SER A 147 -9.09 4.85 6.60
C SER A 147 -9.79 3.99 7.66
N PHE A 148 -10.13 2.76 7.30
CA PHE A 148 -10.61 1.79 8.27
C PHE A 148 -10.12 0.38 7.93
N LYS A 149 -9.96 -0.43 8.98
CA LYS A 149 -9.63 -1.84 8.84
C LYS A 149 -10.86 -2.64 8.43
N MET A 150 -10.76 -3.32 7.29
CA MET A 150 -11.81 -4.19 6.80
C MET A 150 -11.88 -5.47 7.63
N LYS A 151 -13.08 -6.04 7.77
CA LYS A 151 -13.31 -7.28 8.54
C LYS A 151 -12.33 -8.40 8.16
N PHE A 152 -12.20 -8.70 6.88
CA PHE A 152 -11.25 -9.69 6.36
C PHE A 152 -10.57 -9.24 5.07
N GLY A 153 -10.74 -7.97 4.63
CA GLY A 153 -10.08 -7.42 3.44
C GLY A 153 -10.48 -8.06 2.09
N HIS A 154 -9.85 -7.59 1.02
CA HIS A 154 -9.93 -8.21 -0.31
C HIS A 154 -8.59 -8.89 -0.64
N ARG A 155 -8.63 -10.19 -0.92
CA ARG A 155 -7.46 -11.03 -1.24
C ARG A 155 -7.83 -12.04 -2.32
N GLY A 156 -7.56 -11.72 -3.58
CA GLY A 156 -7.90 -12.57 -4.71
C GLY A 156 -7.69 -11.88 -6.06
N ALA A 157 -7.84 -12.64 -7.15
CA ALA A 157 -7.63 -12.16 -8.52
C ALA A 157 -8.93 -12.04 -9.34
N ASN A 158 -10.08 -12.13 -8.67
CA ASN A 158 -11.40 -12.19 -9.30
C ASN A 158 -12.36 -11.11 -8.76
N HIS A 159 -11.84 -10.00 -8.23
CA HIS A 159 -12.66 -8.92 -7.70
C HIS A 159 -13.12 -8.01 -8.84
N PRO A 160 -14.43 -7.87 -9.11
CA PRO A 160 -14.92 -6.90 -10.09
C PRO A 160 -14.79 -5.48 -9.53
N VAL A 161 -14.18 -4.58 -10.31
CA VAL A 161 -14.13 -3.15 -10.04
C VAL A 161 -14.77 -2.43 -11.23
N LYS A 162 -15.71 -1.53 -10.94
CA LYS A 162 -16.41 -0.73 -11.94
C LYS A 162 -15.78 0.65 -12.02
N ASP A 163 -15.41 1.05 -13.22
CA ASP A 163 -15.17 2.46 -13.54
C ASP A 163 -16.53 3.17 -13.59
N LEU A 164 -16.76 4.10 -12.66
CA LEU A 164 -18.03 4.81 -12.55
C LEU A 164 -18.27 5.80 -13.70
N LYS A 165 -17.22 6.32 -14.34
CA LYS A 165 -17.32 7.28 -15.46
C LYS A 165 -17.73 6.57 -16.74
N THR A 166 -17.12 5.42 -17.03
CA THR A 166 -17.37 4.69 -18.29
C THR A 166 -18.37 3.54 -18.15
N GLY A 167 -18.68 3.13 -16.92
CA GLY A 167 -19.51 1.96 -16.63
C GLY A 167 -18.83 0.61 -16.84
N LYS A 168 -17.59 0.59 -17.37
CA LYS A 168 -16.84 -0.64 -17.65
C LYS A 168 -16.45 -1.37 -16.36
N ILE A 169 -16.44 -2.69 -16.42
CA ILE A 169 -16.03 -3.55 -15.31
C ILE A 169 -14.74 -4.26 -15.68
N ALA A 170 -13.76 -4.22 -14.78
CA ALA A 170 -12.53 -5.00 -14.86
C ALA A 170 -12.49 -6.01 -13.71
N LEU A 171 -11.97 -7.21 -13.98
CA LEU A 171 -11.60 -8.15 -12.93
C LEU A 171 -10.17 -7.81 -12.47
N THR A 172 -10.00 -7.59 -11.16
CA THR A 172 -8.74 -7.09 -10.61
C THR A 172 -8.15 -8.02 -9.56
N SER A 173 -6.82 -7.89 -9.41
CA SER A 173 -6.08 -8.46 -8.29
C SER A 173 -6.14 -7.49 -7.11
N GLN A 174 -6.70 -7.96 -5.98
CA GLN A 174 -6.81 -7.21 -4.75
C GLN A 174 -6.02 -7.92 -3.64
N ASN A 175 -5.27 -7.13 -2.87
CA ASN A 175 -4.59 -7.59 -1.66
C ASN A 175 -4.47 -6.42 -0.66
N HIS A 176 -5.58 -6.07 -0.02
CA HIS A 176 -5.63 -4.99 0.95
C HIS A 176 -6.55 -5.32 2.13
N GLY A 177 -6.10 -4.99 3.34
CA GLY A 177 -6.86 -5.14 4.58
C GLY A 177 -7.53 -3.85 5.07
N TYR A 178 -7.16 -2.72 4.46
CA TYR A 178 -7.66 -1.38 4.78
C TYR A 178 -8.37 -0.78 3.57
N ALA A 179 -9.29 0.13 3.81
CA ALA A 179 -9.99 0.87 2.78
C ALA A 179 -10.20 2.33 3.22
N ILE A 180 -10.41 3.21 2.25
CA ILE A 180 -10.77 4.61 2.51
C ILE A 180 -12.26 4.70 2.81
N ASP A 181 -12.61 5.44 3.86
CA ASP A 181 -14.00 5.69 4.21
C ASP A 181 -14.61 6.69 3.22
N LYS A 182 -15.56 6.21 2.41
CA LYS A 182 -16.27 7.05 1.44
C LYS A 182 -16.98 8.24 2.11
N ALA A 183 -17.44 8.11 3.35
CA ALA A 183 -18.10 9.21 4.06
C ALA A 183 -17.12 10.34 4.40
N SER A 184 -15.85 10.01 4.63
CA SER A 184 -14.79 10.99 4.93
C SER A 184 -14.42 11.87 3.74
N LEU A 185 -14.71 11.42 2.50
CA LEU A 185 -14.43 12.18 1.28
C LEU A 185 -15.29 13.44 1.13
N LYS A 186 -16.41 13.55 1.84
CA LYS A 186 -17.33 14.69 1.72
C LYS A 186 -16.70 16.05 2.04
N ASN A 187 -15.62 16.05 2.81
CA ASN A 187 -14.90 17.26 3.23
C ASN A 187 -13.57 17.43 2.49
N THR A 188 -13.38 16.71 1.38
CA THR A 188 -12.15 16.74 0.58
C THR A 188 -12.48 16.98 -0.89
N ASP A 189 -11.46 17.30 -1.70
CA ASP A 189 -11.61 17.46 -3.16
C ASP A 189 -11.53 16.11 -3.92
N LEU A 190 -11.74 14.98 -3.23
CA LEU A 190 -11.66 13.63 -3.79
C LEU A 190 -13.03 13.10 -4.21
N GLU A 191 -13.05 12.29 -5.27
CA GLU A 191 -14.24 11.60 -5.81
C GLU A 191 -14.25 10.09 -5.55
#